data_AF-A0AA96J7U2-F1
#
_entry.id   AF-A0AA96J7U2-F1
#
_cell.length_a   1.000
_cell.length_b   1.000
_cell.length_c   1.000
_cell.angle_alpha   90.00
_cell.angle_beta   90.00
_cell.angle_gamma   90.00
#
_symmetry.space_group_name_H-M   'P 1'
#
loop_
_entity.id
_entity.type
_entity.pdbx_description
1 polymer ?
#
loop_
_entity_poly.entity_id
_entity_poly.type
_entity_poly.pdbx_seq_one_letter_code
_entity_poly.pdbx_strand_id
1 'polypeptide(L)'
;MSEQPTTRTSSDPFGIGAVIAGVLLLSPVAIVLGHLGLRRSRTGTRRARTAAVAGTILGYVGLAVTVAAVAVYVTSIGPDVSRQTADAQAQADITAVANTVADGMQTDPALPDVQAVDGAYMVGDTQVDALLGGSRTLELTGTSRTDWCLDLTYEGGDRSEVSYVGTDGFHVGACS
;
A
#
# COMPACT_ATOMS: atom_id res chain seq x y z
N MET A 1 -69.10 2.75 -15.21
CA MET A 1 -67.86 3.51 -14.96
C MET A 1 -67.15 2.79 -13.83
N SER A 2 -66.22 1.89 -14.17
CA SER A 2 -65.61 0.95 -13.23
C SER A 2 -64.20 1.45 -12.87
N GLU A 3 -64.01 1.85 -11.62
CA GLU A 3 -62.68 2.17 -11.08
C GLU A 3 -61.85 0.89 -10.97
N GLN A 4 -60.71 0.84 -11.66
CA GLN A 4 -59.70 -0.20 -11.46
C GLN A 4 -58.84 0.14 -10.24
N PRO A 5 -58.59 -0.81 -9.32
CA PRO A 5 -57.71 -0.58 -8.19
C PRO A 5 -56.25 -0.55 -8.68
N THR A 6 -55.61 0.59 -8.53
CA THR A 6 -54.18 0.77 -8.76
C THR A 6 -53.40 0.06 -7.66
N THR A 7 -52.91 -1.14 -7.95
CA THR A 7 -51.96 -1.85 -7.07
C THR A 7 -50.63 -1.10 -7.05
N ARG A 8 -50.42 -0.26 -6.02
CA ARG A 8 -49.10 0.30 -5.70
C ARG A 8 -48.16 -0.84 -5.29
N THR A 9 -47.25 -1.23 -6.17
CA THR A 9 -46.11 -2.08 -5.85
C THR A 9 -45.27 -1.33 -4.80
N SER A 10 -45.37 -1.71 -3.53
CA SER A 10 -44.52 -1.12 -2.49
C SER A 10 -43.10 -1.65 -2.67
N SER A 11 -42.22 -0.82 -3.22
CA SER A 11 -40.78 -1.08 -3.28
C SER A 11 -40.27 -1.23 -1.85
N ASP A 12 -39.83 -2.43 -1.48
CA ASP A 12 -39.37 -2.73 -0.11
C ASP A 12 -37.99 -2.09 0.09
N PRO A 13 -37.87 -0.97 0.83
CA PRO A 13 -36.67 -0.13 0.87
C PRO A 13 -35.46 -0.88 1.42
N PHE A 14 -35.70 -1.94 2.20
CA PHE A 14 -34.67 -2.79 2.77
C PHE A 14 -34.00 -3.70 1.73
N GLY A 15 -34.73 -4.13 0.70
CA GLY A 15 -34.17 -4.92 -0.40
C GLY A 15 -33.20 -4.11 -1.26
N ILE A 16 -33.54 -2.85 -1.51
CA ILE A 16 -32.68 -1.90 -2.24
C ILE A 16 -31.44 -1.55 -1.39
N GLY A 17 -31.63 -1.32 -0.08
CA GLY A 17 -30.53 -1.07 0.85
C GLY A 17 -29.52 -2.23 0.92
N ALA A 18 -29.98 -3.48 0.87
CA ALA A 18 -29.10 -4.65 0.86
C ALA A 18 -28.28 -4.77 -0.43
N VAL A 19 -28.87 -4.41 -1.59
CA VAL A 19 -28.15 -4.40 -2.88
C VAL A 19 -27.11 -3.29 -2.91
N ILE A 20 -27.44 -2.08 -2.46
CA ILE A 20 -26.50 -0.95 -2.40
C ILE A 20 -25.37 -1.24 -1.41
N ALA A 21 -25.67 -1.81 -0.23
CA ALA A 21 -24.64 -2.19 0.75
C ALA A 21 -23.73 -3.33 0.26
N GLY A 22 -24.28 -4.28 -0.50
CA GLY A 22 -23.50 -5.33 -1.16
C GLY A 22 -22.59 -4.78 -2.26
N VAL A 23 -23.05 -3.80 -3.05
CA VAL A 23 -22.25 -3.10 -4.07
C VAL A 23 -21.13 -2.26 -3.45
N LEU A 24 -21.35 -1.70 -2.26
CA LEU A 24 -20.37 -0.89 -1.53
C LEU A 24 -19.33 -1.70 -0.73
N LEU A 25 -19.35 -3.04 -0.80
CA LEU A 25 -18.42 -3.93 -0.08
C LEU A 25 -18.40 -3.70 1.45
N LEU A 26 -19.47 -3.13 2.02
CA LEU A 26 -19.67 -3.02 3.47
C LEU A 26 -20.10 -4.38 4.04
N SER A 27 -19.18 -5.34 4.01
CA SER A 27 -19.40 -6.76 4.32
C SER A 27 -20.18 -7.02 5.63
N PRO A 28 -19.94 -6.33 6.76
CA PRO A 28 -20.70 -6.58 7.98
C PRO A 28 -22.18 -6.20 7.82
N VAL A 29 -22.45 -5.06 7.15
CA VAL A 29 -23.80 -4.50 7.00
C VAL A 29 -24.61 -5.34 6.00
N ALA A 30 -23.98 -5.83 4.92
CA ALA A 30 -24.60 -6.72 3.96
C ALA A 30 -24.98 -8.09 4.57
N ILE A 31 -24.13 -8.65 5.45
CA ILE A 31 -24.41 -9.91 6.16
C ILE A 31 -25.58 -9.75 7.13
N VAL A 32 -25.63 -8.65 7.91
CA VAL A 32 -26.71 -8.36 8.85
C VAL A 32 -28.03 -8.10 8.13
N LEU A 33 -28.04 -7.30 7.06
CA LEU A 33 -29.23 -7.04 6.24
C LEU A 33 -29.72 -8.31 5.53
N GLY A 34 -28.82 -9.16 5.04
CA GLY A 34 -29.16 -10.46 4.46
C GLY A 34 -29.87 -11.39 5.46
N HIS A 35 -29.39 -11.45 6.71
CA HIS A 35 -30.03 -12.22 7.78
C HIS A 35 -31.40 -11.65 8.20
N LEU A 36 -31.58 -10.32 8.21
CA LEU A 36 -32.89 -9.71 8.48
C LEU A 36 -33.90 -9.97 7.35
N GLY A 37 -33.46 -9.93 6.08
CA GLY A 37 -34.32 -10.23 4.92
C GLY A 37 -34.81 -11.69 4.93
N LEU A 38 -33.94 -12.64 5.31
CA LEU A 38 -34.29 -14.05 5.49
C LEU A 38 -35.30 -14.29 6.61
N ARG A 39 -35.19 -13.57 7.74
CA ARG A 39 -36.17 -13.70 8.85
C ARG A 39 -37.55 -13.17 8.47
N ARG A 40 -37.63 -12.16 7.60
CA ARG A 40 -38.90 -11.54 7.18
C ARG A 40 -39.62 -12.29 6.05
N SER A 41 -38.91 -13.08 5.24
CA SER A 41 -39.51 -13.87 4.15
C SER A 41 -40.20 -15.18 4.60
N ARG A 42 -40.13 -15.53 5.89
CA ARG A 42 -40.78 -16.74 6.43
C ARG A 42 -42.31 -16.74 6.31
N THR A 43 -42.94 -15.58 6.11
CA THR A 43 -44.41 -15.42 6.02
C THR A 43 -44.93 -15.08 4.60
N GLY A 44 -44.06 -15.04 3.58
CA GLY A 44 -44.41 -14.57 2.22
C GLY A 44 -44.56 -15.66 1.14
N THR A 45 -45.27 -15.31 0.06
CA THR A 45 -45.59 -16.14 -1.12
C THR A 45 -44.35 -16.77 -1.81
N ARG A 46 -44.53 -17.84 -2.61
CA ARG A 46 -43.44 -18.57 -3.33
C ARG A 46 -42.41 -17.66 -4.01
N ARG A 47 -42.83 -16.50 -4.54
CA ARG A 47 -41.99 -15.51 -5.22
C ARG A 47 -41.02 -14.77 -4.28
N ALA A 48 -41.40 -14.58 -3.01
CA ALA A 48 -40.54 -13.99 -1.99
C ALA A 48 -39.42 -14.95 -1.54
N ARG A 49 -39.69 -16.27 -1.55
CA ARG A 49 -38.67 -17.29 -1.25
C ARG A 49 -37.57 -17.37 -2.32
N THR A 50 -37.92 -17.32 -3.61
CA THR A 50 -36.93 -17.36 -4.69
C THR A 50 -36.03 -16.13 -4.68
N ALA A 51 -36.58 -14.96 -4.38
CA ALA A 51 -35.80 -13.73 -4.22
C ALA A 51 -34.84 -13.80 -3.02
N ALA A 52 -35.30 -14.34 -1.88
CA ALA A 52 -34.46 -14.52 -0.70
C ALA A 52 -33.29 -15.50 -0.96
N VAL A 53 -33.53 -16.61 -1.65
CA VAL A 53 -32.48 -17.57 -2.02
C VAL A 53 -31.47 -16.95 -2.99
N ALA A 54 -31.95 -16.23 -4.01
CA ALA A 54 -31.07 -15.53 -4.94
C ALA A 54 -30.18 -14.50 -4.21
N GLY A 55 -30.74 -13.72 -3.29
CA GLY A 55 -29.98 -12.78 -2.46
C GLY A 55 -28.91 -13.47 -1.59
N THR A 56 -29.22 -14.64 -1.02
CA THR A 56 -28.23 -15.39 -0.24
C THR A 56 -27.09 -15.95 -1.10
N ILE A 57 -27.40 -16.50 -2.27
CA ILE A 57 -26.39 -17.04 -3.19
C ILE A 57 -25.49 -15.90 -3.68
N LEU A 58 -26.08 -14.78 -4.09
CA LEU A 58 -25.34 -13.60 -4.53
C LEU A 58 -24.43 -13.07 -3.39
N GLY A 59 -24.92 -13.10 -2.15
CA GLY A 59 -24.13 -12.73 -0.96
C GLY A 59 -22.91 -13.63 -0.73
N TYR A 60 -23.08 -14.96 -0.83
CA TYR A 60 -21.97 -15.90 -0.70
C TYR A 60 -20.97 -15.79 -1.84
N VAL A 61 -21.44 -15.61 -3.08
CA VAL A 61 -20.56 -15.38 -4.24
C VAL A 61 -19.78 -14.08 -4.06
N GLY A 62 -20.44 -13.00 -3.64
CA GLY A 62 -19.78 -11.74 -3.32
C GLY A 62 -18.70 -11.90 -2.26
N LEU A 63 -19.01 -12.58 -1.15
CA LEU A 63 -18.05 -12.87 -0.09
C LEU A 63 -16.85 -13.67 -0.62
N ALA A 64 -17.09 -14.72 -1.40
CA ALA A 64 -16.02 -15.55 -1.97
C ALA A 64 -15.10 -14.74 -2.88
N VAL A 65 -15.66 -13.86 -3.72
CA VAL A 65 -14.88 -12.96 -4.58
C VAL A 65 -14.06 -11.98 -3.74
N THR A 66 -14.63 -11.37 -2.70
CA THR A 66 -13.89 -10.45 -1.82
C THR A 66 -12.75 -11.15 -1.10
N VAL A 67 -12.98 -12.34 -0.55
CA VAL A 67 -11.93 -13.14 0.11
C VAL A 67 -10.82 -13.48 -0.88
N ALA A 68 -11.16 -13.91 -2.09
CA ALA A 68 -10.19 -14.19 -3.13
C ALA A 68 -9.37 -12.95 -3.52
N ALA A 69 -10.03 -11.79 -3.68
CA ALA A 69 -9.36 -10.53 -3.99
C ALA A 69 -8.39 -10.09 -2.87
N VAL A 70 -8.80 -10.19 -1.61
CA VAL A 70 -7.94 -9.89 -0.46
C VAL A 70 -6.75 -10.86 -0.41
N ALA A 71 -6.98 -12.15 -0.65
CA ALA A 71 -5.91 -13.14 -0.68
C ALA A 71 -4.87 -12.78 -1.76
N VAL A 72 -5.30 -12.52 -2.99
CA VAL A 72 -4.42 -12.09 -4.10
C VAL A 72 -3.67 -10.81 -3.76
N TYR A 73 -4.35 -9.83 -3.16
CA TYR A 73 -3.70 -8.59 -2.74
C TYR A 73 -2.58 -8.84 -1.73
N VAL A 74 -2.85 -9.61 -0.67
CA VAL A 74 -1.87 -9.87 0.40
C VAL A 74 -0.71 -10.75 -0.09
N THR A 75 -0.95 -11.71 -0.98
CA THR A 75 0.09 -12.66 -1.42
C THR A 75 0.90 -12.19 -2.61
N SER A 76 0.39 -11.24 -3.39
CA SER A 76 1.00 -10.89 -4.68
C SER A 76 1.25 -9.38 -4.79
N ILE A 77 0.22 -8.55 -4.64
CA ILE A 77 0.32 -7.12 -4.97
C ILE A 77 0.95 -6.31 -3.82
N GLY A 78 0.53 -6.58 -2.57
CA GLY A 78 0.99 -5.87 -1.38
C GLY A 78 2.50 -5.94 -1.19
N PRO A 79 3.12 -7.13 -1.26
CA PRO A 79 4.57 -7.28 -1.18
C PRO A 79 5.31 -6.49 -2.28
N ASP A 80 4.84 -6.55 -3.53
CA ASP A 80 5.47 -5.82 -4.64
C ASP A 80 5.45 -4.30 -4.43
N VAL A 81 4.30 -3.76 -4.00
CA VAL A 81 4.19 -2.32 -3.68
C VAL A 81 5.11 -1.93 -2.53
N SER A 82 5.23 -2.78 -1.50
CA SER A 82 6.14 -2.51 -0.39
C SER A 82 7.60 -2.49 -0.81
N ARG A 83 8.02 -3.42 -1.68
CA ARG A 83 9.39 -3.49 -2.21
C ARG A 83 9.72 -2.29 -3.10
N GLN A 84 8.82 -1.94 -4.00
CA GLN A 84 8.98 -0.74 -4.85
C GLN A 84 9.04 0.55 -4.03
N THR A 85 8.28 0.61 -2.93
CA THR A 85 8.32 1.77 -2.02
C THR A 85 9.67 1.84 -1.30
N ALA A 86 10.21 0.71 -0.84
CA ALA A 86 11.54 0.66 -0.21
C ALA A 86 12.64 1.09 -1.20
N ASP A 87 12.62 0.59 -2.45
CA ASP A 87 13.59 1.01 -3.47
C ASP A 87 13.54 2.52 -3.77
N ALA A 88 12.33 3.08 -3.86
CA ALA A 88 12.15 4.51 -4.10
C ALA A 88 12.62 5.36 -2.90
N GLN A 89 12.35 4.89 -1.68
CA GLN A 89 12.83 5.52 -0.45
C GLN A 89 14.36 5.46 -0.36
N ALA A 90 14.97 4.32 -0.65
CA ALA A 90 16.43 4.17 -0.67
C ALA A 90 17.10 5.12 -1.68
N GLN A 91 16.52 5.28 -2.88
CA GLN A 91 17.00 6.23 -3.87
C GLN A 91 16.88 7.69 -3.39
N ALA A 92 15.79 8.04 -2.72
CA ALA A 92 15.60 9.39 -2.18
C ALA A 92 16.61 9.67 -1.05
N ASP A 93 16.75 8.73 -0.12
CA ASP A 93 17.66 8.81 1.02
C ASP A 93 19.11 8.94 0.58
N ILE A 94 19.60 8.05 -0.30
CA ILE A 94 21.00 8.09 -0.75
C ILE A 94 21.31 9.41 -1.48
N THR A 95 20.37 9.93 -2.26
CA THR A 95 20.53 11.22 -2.95
C THR A 95 20.58 12.37 -1.94
N ALA A 96 19.75 12.35 -0.91
CA ALA A 96 19.76 13.36 0.15
C ALA A 96 21.09 13.35 0.91
N VAL A 97 21.55 12.17 1.33
CA VAL A 97 22.83 12.00 2.04
C VAL A 97 24.00 12.42 1.15
N ALA A 98 24.02 12.00 -0.12
CA ALA A 98 25.04 12.40 -1.10
C ALA A 98 25.12 13.91 -1.29
N ASN A 99 23.99 14.60 -1.35
CA ASN A 99 23.97 16.07 -1.42
C ASN A 99 24.55 16.71 -0.15
N THR A 100 24.26 16.16 1.03
CA THR A 100 24.83 16.63 2.29
C THR A 100 26.34 16.37 2.37
N VAL A 101 26.83 15.22 1.87
CA VAL A 101 28.26 14.93 1.73
C VAL A 101 28.92 15.97 0.82
N ALA A 102 28.35 16.20 -0.37
CA ALA A 102 28.87 17.16 -1.33
C ALA A 102 28.93 18.60 -0.76
N ASP A 103 27.91 19.01 0.00
CA ASP A 103 27.88 20.32 0.68
C ASP A 103 28.93 20.43 1.78
N GLY A 104 29.03 19.42 2.66
CA GLY A 104 30.07 19.35 3.69
C GLY A 104 31.47 19.45 3.08
N MET A 105 31.69 18.75 1.95
CA MET A 105 32.96 18.73 1.26
C MET A 105 33.34 20.09 0.63
N GLN A 106 32.39 20.99 0.37
CA GLN A 106 32.71 22.35 -0.10
C GLN A 106 33.45 23.15 0.99
N THR A 107 33.07 22.95 2.24
CA THR A 107 33.64 23.65 3.40
C THR A 107 34.96 23.02 3.85
N ASP A 108 35.00 21.69 3.96
CA ASP A 108 36.19 20.92 4.33
C ASP A 108 36.47 19.88 3.24
N PRO A 109 37.63 19.87 2.56
CA PRO A 109 37.92 18.87 1.53
C PRO A 109 38.04 17.42 2.06
N ALA A 110 38.08 17.19 3.37
CA ALA A 110 38.06 15.84 3.94
C ALA A 110 36.72 15.14 3.73
N LEU A 111 36.75 13.80 3.59
CA LEU A 111 35.52 13.00 3.56
C LEU A 111 34.88 13.01 4.95
N PRO A 112 33.59 13.38 5.06
CA PRO A 112 32.89 13.33 6.34
C PRO A 112 32.68 11.87 6.76
N ASP A 113 32.64 11.64 8.08
CA ASP A 113 32.17 10.35 8.61
C ASP A 113 30.67 10.19 8.29
N VAL A 114 30.27 8.99 7.88
CA VAL A 114 28.87 8.71 7.57
C VAL A 114 28.41 7.46 8.29
N GLN A 115 27.20 7.52 8.85
CA GLN A 115 26.64 6.38 9.58
C GLN A 115 25.13 6.40 9.53
N ALA A 116 24.53 5.21 9.41
CA ALA A 116 23.10 5.04 9.63
C ALA A 116 22.83 4.95 11.14
N VAL A 117 21.88 5.76 11.61
CA VAL A 117 21.38 5.74 12.99
C VAL A 117 19.88 5.47 12.99
N ASP A 118 19.27 5.25 14.15
CA ASP A 118 17.83 4.95 14.22
C ASP A 118 17.01 6.12 13.63
N GLY A 119 16.25 5.84 12.56
CA GLY A 119 15.44 6.82 11.85
C GLY A 119 16.16 7.92 11.05
N ALA A 120 17.50 7.94 11.01
CA ALA A 120 18.25 8.97 10.25
C ALA A 120 19.60 8.47 9.72
N TYR A 121 20.31 9.35 9.02
CA TYR A 121 21.72 9.23 8.64
C TYR A 121 22.49 10.42 9.22
N MET A 122 23.72 10.19 9.66
CA MET A 122 24.64 11.26 10.06
C MET A 122 25.69 11.44 8.98
N VAL A 123 25.97 12.69 8.63
CA VAL A 123 27.06 13.11 7.74
C VAL A 123 27.88 14.15 8.49
N GLY A 124 28.98 13.73 9.10
CA GLY A 124 29.64 14.50 10.17
C GLY A 124 28.65 14.83 11.29
N ASP A 125 28.44 16.12 11.54
CA ASP A 125 27.49 16.62 12.55
C ASP A 125 26.07 16.89 12.00
N THR A 126 25.84 16.66 10.70
CA THR A 126 24.55 16.94 10.07
C THR A 126 23.68 15.69 10.05
N GLN A 127 22.46 15.79 10.57
CA GLN A 127 21.46 14.73 10.50
C GLN A 127 20.62 14.87 9.23
N VAL A 128 20.39 13.76 8.55
CA VAL A 128 19.47 13.61 7.42
C VAL A 128 18.41 12.58 7.80
N ASP A 129 17.14 12.99 7.84
CA ASP A 129 16.05 12.07 8.21
C ASP A 129 15.89 10.97 7.16
N ALA A 130 15.73 9.72 7.62
CA ALA A 130 15.57 8.58 6.74
C ALA A 130 14.10 8.36 6.38
N LEU A 131 13.81 8.22 5.10
CA LEU A 131 12.51 7.74 4.62
C LEU A 131 12.44 6.22 4.65
N LEU A 132 13.57 5.56 4.43
CA LEU A 132 13.69 4.12 4.40
C LEU A 132 13.57 3.52 5.81
N GLY A 133 12.53 2.72 6.01
CA GLY A 133 12.37 1.92 7.22
C GLY A 133 13.22 0.65 7.19
N GLY A 134 13.52 0.09 8.37
CA GLY A 134 14.20 -1.20 8.50
C GLY A 134 15.72 -1.12 8.60
N SER A 135 16.37 -2.28 8.42
CA SER A 135 17.82 -2.42 8.51
C SER A 135 18.50 -1.80 7.29
N ARG A 136 19.54 -1.00 7.54
CA ARG A 136 20.34 -0.34 6.51
C ARG A 136 21.75 -0.04 7.00
N THR A 137 22.69 -0.03 6.07
CA THR A 137 24.09 0.34 6.31
C THR A 137 24.54 1.30 5.21
N LEU A 138 25.41 2.23 5.58
CA LEU A 138 25.89 3.27 4.69
C LEU A 138 27.42 3.28 4.75
N GLU A 139 28.06 3.31 3.59
CA GLU A 139 29.53 3.31 3.47
C GLU A 139 29.95 4.42 2.50
N LEU A 140 30.86 5.30 2.93
CA LEU A 140 31.47 6.31 2.08
C LEU A 140 32.92 5.94 1.80
N THR A 141 33.26 5.80 0.53
CA THR A 141 34.63 5.55 0.06
C THR A 141 35.06 6.67 -0.89
N GLY A 142 36.37 6.83 -1.06
CA GLY A 142 36.92 7.82 -1.98
C GLY A 142 38.17 8.50 -1.45
N THR A 143 38.66 9.47 -2.23
CA THR A 143 39.87 10.24 -1.87
C THR A 143 39.76 11.74 -2.14
N SER A 144 38.72 12.20 -2.84
CA SER A 144 38.60 13.61 -3.20
C SER A 144 37.15 14.05 -3.38
N ARG A 145 36.93 15.37 -3.54
CA ARG A 145 35.61 15.98 -3.76
C ARG A 145 34.85 15.49 -4.99
N THR A 146 35.59 14.98 -5.98
CA THR A 146 35.04 14.50 -7.25
C THR A 146 35.23 12.99 -7.41
N ASP A 147 35.90 12.34 -6.48
CA ASP A 147 36.20 10.90 -6.53
C ASP A 147 35.84 10.30 -5.17
N TRP A 148 34.53 10.08 -5.01
CA TRP A 148 33.91 9.43 -3.88
C TRP A 148 32.66 8.69 -4.32
N CYS A 149 32.37 7.63 -3.56
CA CYS A 149 31.19 6.81 -3.71
C CYS A 149 30.54 6.62 -2.35
N LEU A 150 29.22 6.78 -2.34
CA LEU A 150 28.37 6.42 -1.22
C LEU A 150 27.58 5.17 -1.58
N ASP A 151 27.70 4.10 -0.80
CA ASP A 151 26.90 2.88 -0.92
C ASP A 151 25.86 2.82 0.20
N LEU A 152 24.62 2.43 -0.15
CA LEU A 152 23.53 2.18 0.78
C LEU A 152 23.03 0.74 0.58
N THR A 153 23.30 -0.12 1.55
CA THR A 153 22.73 -1.47 1.63
C THR A 153 21.46 -1.44 2.48
N TYR A 154 20.41 -2.13 2.05
CA TYR A 154 19.14 -2.16 2.77
C TYR A 154 18.34 -3.44 2.50
N GLU A 155 17.37 -3.68 3.38
CA GLU A 155 16.42 -4.80 3.25
C GLU A 155 15.04 -4.31 2.82
N GLY A 156 14.23 -5.25 2.31
CA GLY A 156 12.81 -5.01 2.03
C GLY A 156 12.53 -4.42 0.65
N GLY A 157 13.55 -4.14 -0.16
CA GLY A 157 13.43 -3.75 -1.57
C GLY A 157 13.44 -4.91 -2.57
N ASP A 158 13.28 -4.59 -3.85
CA ASP A 158 13.63 -5.50 -4.96
C ASP A 158 15.16 -5.52 -5.19
N ARG A 159 15.84 -4.49 -4.68
CA ARG A 159 17.30 -4.37 -4.63
C ARG A 159 17.78 -4.46 -3.19
N SER A 160 19.02 -4.90 -3.01
CA SER A 160 19.70 -4.90 -1.71
C SER A 160 20.68 -3.75 -1.54
N GLU A 161 20.97 -3.02 -2.62
CA GLU A 161 22.07 -2.06 -2.67
C GLU A 161 21.87 -1.02 -3.77
N VAL A 162 22.17 0.24 -3.45
CA VAL A 162 22.22 1.37 -4.37
C VAL A 162 23.43 2.24 -4.03
N SER A 163 23.95 2.96 -5.01
CA SER A 163 25.12 3.82 -4.83
C SER A 163 24.93 5.20 -5.42
N TYR A 164 25.74 6.15 -4.95
CA TYR A 164 25.84 7.49 -5.50
C TYR A 164 27.30 7.86 -5.68
N VAL A 165 27.70 8.12 -6.93
CA VAL A 165 29.04 8.54 -7.31
C VAL A 165 29.06 10.06 -7.44
N GLY A 166 30.04 10.72 -6.82
CA GLY A 166 30.08 12.19 -6.75
C GLY A 166 29.97 12.92 -8.10
N THR A 167 30.51 12.36 -9.18
CA THR A 167 30.44 12.96 -10.53
C THR A 167 29.29 12.43 -11.39
N ASP A 168 28.83 11.21 -11.12
CA ASP A 168 27.97 10.46 -12.04
C ASP A 168 26.53 10.32 -11.52
N GLY A 169 26.32 10.60 -10.23
CA GLY A 169 25.02 10.59 -9.58
C GLY A 169 24.60 9.21 -9.10
N PHE A 170 23.31 8.91 -9.19
CA PHE A 170 22.72 7.67 -8.68
C PHE A 170 22.99 6.46 -9.60
N HIS A 171 23.39 5.34 -9.01
CA HIS A 171 23.58 4.05 -9.67
C HIS A 171 22.89 2.91 -8.89
N VAL A 172 22.62 1.82 -9.62
CA VAL A 172 22.08 0.59 -9.06
C VAL A 172 23.23 -0.39 -8.82
N GLY A 173 23.33 -0.93 -7.60
CA GLY A 173 24.45 -1.76 -7.14
C GLY A 173 25.60 -0.95 -6.53
N ALA A 174 26.61 -1.64 -6.00
CA ALA A 174 27.82 -1.03 -5.44
C ALA A 174 28.65 -0.29 -6.49
N CYS A 175 29.44 0.68 -6.04
CA CYS A 175 30.51 1.23 -6.86
C CYS A 175 31.60 0.20 -7.11
N SER A 176 31.78 -0.18 -8.38
CA SER A 176 32.82 -1.11 -8.85
C SER A 176 33.82 -0.43 -9.76
#